data_AF-F7XCX1-F1
#
_entry.id   AF-F7XCX1-F1
#
_cell.length_a   1.000
_cell.length_b   1.000
_cell.length_c   1.000
_cell.angle_alpha   90.00
_cell.angle_beta   90.00
_cell.angle_gamma   90.00
#
_symmetry.space_group_name_H-M   'P 1'
#
loop_
_entity.id
_entity.type
_entity.pdbx_description
1 polymer ?
#
loop_
_entity_poly.entity_id
_entity_poly.type
_entity_poly.pdbx_seq_one_letter_code
_entity_poly.pdbx_strand_id
1 'polypeptide(L)'
;MRCSTLTGGRAGDYRLSAACGPKPNVSKRKDHAMAKNTICLWYDKDAEAAARFYCEIFPDSRVSAVHRAPGDYPAGKEGDVLTVDFSVAGIPCIGLNGGPAFKHNEAFSFQIATDDQEETDRYWNAIVGNGGKESACGWCKDKWGISWQITPRVLTDAMAAGGDEAKRAFTAMMDMKKIDVAAIEAARRG
;
A
#
# COMPACT_ATOMS: atom_id res chain seq x y z
N MET A 1 -26.42 61.40 -6.36
CA MET A 1 -27.41 61.31 -7.45
C MET A 1 -27.01 60.15 -8.35
N ARG A 2 -27.92 59.18 -8.58
CA ARG A 2 -28.15 58.34 -9.79
C ARG A 2 -26.92 57.76 -10.53
N CYS A 3 -26.87 56.54 -11.04
CA CYS A 3 -27.80 55.44 -11.19
C CYS A 3 -26.99 54.22 -11.68
N SER A 4 -27.54 53.05 -11.43
CA SER A 4 -27.11 51.68 -11.63
C SER A 4 -26.75 51.22 -13.05
N THR A 5 -25.89 50.18 -13.08
CA THR A 5 -25.95 48.91 -13.86
C THR A 5 -26.14 48.90 -15.38
N LEU A 6 -25.31 48.10 -16.07
CA LEU A 6 -25.70 47.36 -17.26
C LEU A 6 -25.21 45.90 -17.21
N THR A 7 -26.17 45.00 -17.35
CA THR A 7 -26.11 43.54 -17.50
C THR A 7 -26.21 43.15 -18.98
N GLY A 8 -25.52 42.07 -19.36
CA GLY A 8 -25.95 41.01 -20.31
C GLY A 8 -26.34 41.33 -21.77
N GLY A 9 -25.65 40.67 -22.72
CA GLY A 9 -26.08 40.49 -24.11
C GLY A 9 -25.33 39.34 -24.80
N ARG A 10 -26.06 38.43 -25.47
CA ARG A 10 -25.66 37.10 -25.98
C ARG A 10 -25.26 37.09 -27.48
N ALA A 11 -24.50 36.04 -27.81
CA ALA A 11 -24.55 35.17 -29.01
C ALA A 11 -24.14 35.70 -30.40
N GLY A 12 -23.15 35.04 -30.99
CA GLY A 12 -22.79 35.07 -32.41
C GLY A 12 -22.01 33.80 -32.79
N ASP A 13 -22.44 33.17 -33.86
CA ASP A 13 -22.10 31.85 -34.40
C ASP A 13 -20.62 31.57 -34.72
N TYR A 14 -20.20 30.30 -34.57
CA TYR A 14 -19.49 29.55 -35.62
C TYR A 14 -19.74 28.04 -35.45
N ARG A 15 -20.62 27.48 -36.30
CA ARG A 15 -20.68 26.04 -36.58
C ARG A 15 -19.77 25.73 -37.77
N LEU A 16 -18.86 24.78 -37.62
CA LEU A 16 -18.30 23.99 -38.72
C LEU A 16 -18.41 22.51 -38.33
N SER A 17 -19.28 21.81 -39.05
CA SER A 17 -19.43 20.36 -38.99
C SER A 17 -18.32 19.70 -39.81
N ALA A 18 -17.72 18.64 -39.27
CA ALA A 18 -17.23 17.53 -40.09
C ALA A 18 -17.27 16.26 -39.24
N ALA A 19 -18.28 15.44 -39.48
CA ALA A 19 -18.27 14.02 -39.13
C ALA A 19 -17.77 13.24 -40.35
N CYS A 20 -16.78 12.37 -40.19
CA CYS A 20 -16.76 11.02 -40.80
C CYS A 20 -15.52 10.22 -40.37
N GLY A 21 -15.72 8.95 -39.99
CA GLY A 21 -14.66 7.92 -39.95
C GLY A 21 -14.85 6.89 -38.84
N PRO A 22 -15.02 5.58 -39.15
CA PRO A 22 -15.30 4.57 -38.14
C PRO A 22 -14.09 4.39 -37.20
N LYS A 23 -14.38 4.25 -35.90
CA LYS A 23 -13.38 3.97 -34.87
C LYS A 23 -12.62 2.69 -35.24
N PRO A 24 -11.27 2.67 -35.14
CA PRO A 24 -10.53 1.44 -35.35
C PRO A 24 -11.04 0.39 -34.37
N ASN A 25 -11.33 -0.79 -34.92
CA ASN A 25 -11.76 -1.98 -34.22
C ASN A 25 -10.73 -2.32 -33.14
N VAL A 26 -10.99 -1.93 -31.89
CA VAL A 26 -10.20 -2.36 -30.74
C VAL A 26 -10.53 -3.83 -30.55
N SER A 27 -9.72 -4.70 -31.15
CA SER A 27 -9.65 -6.10 -30.76
C SER A 27 -9.56 -6.12 -29.24
N LYS A 28 -10.48 -6.81 -28.57
CA LYS A 28 -10.39 -7.06 -27.13
C LYS A 28 -9.14 -7.88 -26.85
N ARG A 29 -7.97 -7.22 -26.78
CA ARG A 29 -6.89 -7.72 -25.94
C ARG A 29 -7.48 -7.65 -24.54
N LYS A 30 -7.53 -8.79 -23.85
CA LYS A 30 -7.64 -8.76 -22.40
C LYS A 30 -6.43 -7.97 -21.96
N ASP A 31 -6.63 -6.70 -21.60
CA ASP A 31 -5.58 -5.86 -21.08
C ASP A 31 -5.05 -6.56 -19.82
N HIS A 32 -3.93 -7.26 -19.93
CA HIS A 32 -2.97 -7.33 -18.85
C HIS A 32 -2.44 -5.90 -18.71
N ALA A 33 -3.26 -5.01 -18.14
CA ALA A 33 -2.87 -3.64 -17.88
C ALA A 33 -1.83 -3.70 -16.77
N MET A 34 -0.57 -3.84 -17.16
CA MET A 34 0.57 -3.67 -16.26
C MET A 34 0.44 -2.31 -15.61
N ALA A 35 0.45 -2.27 -14.28
CA ALA A 35 0.39 -1.02 -13.55
C ALA A 35 1.54 -0.10 -14.00
N LYS A 36 1.27 1.20 -14.11
CA LYS A 36 2.30 2.17 -14.52
C LYS A 36 3.45 2.23 -13.50
N ASN A 37 3.16 1.91 -12.24
CA ASN A 37 4.12 1.80 -11.15
C ASN A 37 3.82 0.52 -10.35
N THR A 38 4.86 -0.25 -10.01
CA THR A 38 4.78 -1.50 -9.26
C THR A 38 5.88 -1.51 -8.21
N ILE A 39 5.54 -1.86 -6.96
CA ILE A 39 6.52 -1.96 -5.89
C ILE A 39 7.30 -3.27 -6.04
N CYS A 40 8.60 -3.18 -6.28
CA CYS A 40 9.48 -4.35 -6.35
C CYS A 40 10.12 -4.62 -4.99
N LEU A 41 9.89 -5.82 -4.46
CA LEU A 41 10.44 -6.29 -3.19
C LEU A 41 11.43 -7.42 -3.43
N TRP A 42 12.62 -7.28 -2.85
CA TRP A 42 13.69 -8.25 -3.00
C TRP A 42 13.59 -9.34 -1.95
N TYR A 43 13.59 -10.59 -2.38
CA TYR A 43 13.64 -11.75 -1.50
C TYR A 43 14.93 -12.53 -1.74
N ASP A 44 15.50 -13.08 -0.67
CA ASP A 44 16.53 -14.11 -0.81
C ASP A 44 15.98 -15.29 -1.61
N LYS A 45 14.84 -15.77 -1.15
CA LYS A 45 13.97 -16.78 -1.77
C LYS A 45 12.56 -16.61 -1.21
N ASP A 46 11.63 -17.47 -1.61
CA ASP A 46 10.28 -17.57 -1.04
C ASP A 46 9.34 -16.37 -1.33
N ALA A 47 9.60 -15.60 -2.40
CA ALA A 47 8.69 -14.52 -2.83
C ALA A 47 7.23 -14.99 -3.00
N GLU A 48 7.01 -16.23 -3.46
CA GLU A 48 5.66 -16.80 -3.60
C GLU A 48 5.00 -17.05 -2.25
N ALA A 49 5.75 -17.58 -1.27
CA ALA A 49 5.23 -17.78 0.07
C ALA A 49 4.90 -16.46 0.75
N ALA A 50 5.69 -15.41 0.48
CA ALA A 50 5.42 -14.05 0.94
C ALA A 50 4.12 -13.50 0.37
N ALA A 51 4.01 -13.52 -0.95
CA ALA A 51 2.82 -13.05 -1.64
C ALA A 51 1.55 -13.76 -1.14
N ARG A 52 1.57 -15.09 -1.03
CA ARG A 52 0.43 -15.88 -0.54
C ARG A 52 0.05 -15.52 0.89
N PHE A 53 1.03 -15.40 1.79
CA PHE A 53 0.80 -14.98 3.17
C PHE A 53 0.14 -13.61 3.26
N TYR A 54 0.62 -12.62 2.50
CA TYR A 54 -0.02 -11.29 2.50
C TYR A 54 -1.45 -11.34 1.97
N CYS A 55 -1.73 -12.18 0.97
CA CYS A 55 -3.07 -12.34 0.40
C CYS A 55 -4.07 -13.00 1.34
N GLU A 56 -3.59 -13.84 2.26
CA GLU A 56 -4.44 -14.47 3.28
C GLU A 56 -4.81 -13.49 4.40
N ILE A 57 -3.95 -12.50 4.67
CA ILE A 57 -4.10 -11.59 5.81
C ILE A 57 -4.83 -10.32 5.43
N PHE A 58 -4.43 -9.68 4.34
CA PHE A 58 -4.89 -8.35 3.99
C PHE A 58 -6.03 -8.40 2.99
N PRO A 59 -7.12 -7.63 3.20
CA PRO A 59 -8.16 -7.50 2.19
C PRO A 59 -7.60 -6.88 0.89
N ASP A 60 -8.33 -7.07 -0.22
CA ASP A 60 -7.93 -6.58 -1.56
C ASP A 60 -6.50 -6.96 -1.98
N SER A 61 -6.11 -8.17 -1.60
CA SER A 61 -4.79 -8.74 -1.88
C SER A 61 -4.95 -10.04 -2.66
N ARG A 62 -4.11 -10.25 -3.69
CA ARG A 62 -4.14 -11.47 -4.50
C ARG A 62 -2.79 -11.74 -5.15
N VAL A 63 -2.48 -13.02 -5.35
CA VAL A 63 -1.40 -13.44 -6.26
C VAL A 63 -1.98 -13.49 -7.67
N SER A 64 -1.39 -12.76 -8.62
CA SER A 64 -1.85 -12.71 -10.01
C SER A 64 -1.05 -13.60 -10.95
N ALA A 65 0.26 -13.76 -10.73
CA ALA A 65 1.10 -14.60 -11.57
C ALA A 65 2.37 -15.07 -10.83
N VAL A 66 2.89 -16.22 -11.25
CA VAL A 66 4.19 -16.76 -10.83
C VAL A 66 5.00 -17.01 -12.09
N HIS A 67 6.14 -16.33 -12.21
CA HIS A 67 7.02 -16.40 -13.37
C HIS A 67 8.27 -17.19 -13.02
N ARG A 68 8.57 -18.19 -13.84
CA ARG A 68 9.74 -19.06 -13.66
C ARG A 68 10.94 -18.53 -14.44
N ALA A 69 12.13 -18.77 -13.93
CA ALA A 69 13.38 -18.38 -14.57
C ALA A 69 13.51 -19.08 -15.94
N PRO A 70 13.74 -18.35 -17.04
CA PRO A 70 13.92 -18.93 -18.37
C PRO A 70 15.32 -19.51 -18.62
N GLY A 71 16.19 -19.47 -17.60
CA GLY A 71 17.56 -19.95 -17.61
C GLY A 71 18.18 -19.82 -16.22
N ASP A 72 19.38 -20.36 -16.03
CA ASP A 72 20.13 -20.23 -14.78
C ASP A 72 20.52 -18.77 -14.49
N TYR A 73 20.60 -18.40 -13.22
CA TYR A 73 20.94 -17.06 -12.76
C TYR A 73 21.75 -17.10 -11.45
N PRO A 74 22.36 -15.99 -10.99
CA PRO A 74 23.30 -16.02 -9.86
C PRO A 74 22.74 -16.62 -8.55
N ALA A 75 21.43 -16.61 -8.37
CA ALA A 75 20.75 -17.07 -7.16
C ALA A 75 19.77 -18.24 -7.38
N GLY A 76 19.77 -18.88 -8.55
CA GLY A 76 18.88 -20.02 -8.83
C GLY A 76 19.05 -20.60 -10.23
N LYS A 77 18.14 -21.51 -10.62
CA LYS A 77 18.23 -22.28 -11.86
C LYS A 77 17.03 -22.06 -12.77
N GLU A 78 17.15 -22.49 -14.03
CA GLU A 78 16.00 -22.57 -14.94
C GLU A 78 14.84 -23.33 -14.29
N GLY A 79 13.63 -22.77 -14.40
CA GLY A 79 12.42 -23.36 -13.84
C GLY A 79 12.13 -22.99 -12.38
N ASP A 80 13.09 -22.43 -11.64
CA ASP A 80 12.82 -21.86 -10.31
C ASP A 80 11.88 -20.66 -10.39
N VAL A 81 11.15 -20.36 -9.31
CA VAL A 81 10.35 -19.14 -9.25
C VAL A 81 11.28 -17.93 -9.22
N LEU A 82 11.18 -17.06 -10.21
CA LEU A 82 12.00 -15.87 -10.33
C LEU A 82 11.26 -14.63 -9.81
N THR A 83 10.04 -14.40 -10.33
CA THR A 83 9.19 -13.31 -9.86
C THR A 83 7.77 -13.75 -9.58
N VAL A 84 7.10 -13.03 -8.69
CA VAL A 84 5.70 -13.24 -8.33
C VAL A 84 4.99 -11.91 -8.40
N ASP A 85 3.95 -11.83 -9.21
CA ASP A 85 3.08 -10.65 -9.28
C ASP A 85 1.97 -10.82 -8.25
N PHE A 86 1.77 -9.82 -7.41
CA PHE A 86 0.71 -9.82 -6.40
C PHE A 86 0.24 -8.41 -6.08
N SER A 87 -0.83 -8.29 -5.31
CA SER A 87 -1.24 -7.04 -4.68
C SER A 87 -1.35 -7.18 -3.17
N VAL A 88 -1.07 -6.09 -2.46
CA VAL A 88 -1.33 -5.95 -1.02
C VAL A 88 -2.20 -4.72 -0.81
N ALA A 89 -3.41 -4.91 -0.28
CA ALA A 89 -4.38 -3.83 -0.04
C ALA A 89 -4.54 -2.90 -1.28
N GLY A 90 -4.72 -3.51 -2.45
CA GLY A 90 -4.88 -2.81 -3.74
C GLY A 90 -3.58 -2.31 -4.39
N ILE A 91 -2.43 -2.38 -3.70
CA ILE A 91 -1.14 -1.91 -4.24
C ILE A 91 -0.47 -3.00 -5.08
N PRO A 92 -0.14 -2.74 -6.36
CA PRO A 92 0.55 -3.71 -7.21
C PRO A 92 2.01 -3.87 -6.80
N CYS A 93 2.41 -5.12 -6.59
CA CYS A 93 3.73 -5.53 -6.14
C CYS A 93 4.31 -6.62 -7.06
N ILE A 94 5.64 -6.71 -7.06
CA ILE A 94 6.39 -7.83 -7.61
C ILE A 94 7.42 -8.29 -6.57
N GLY A 95 7.44 -9.59 -6.28
CA GLY A 95 8.44 -10.21 -5.43
C GLY A 95 9.52 -10.85 -6.29
N LEU A 96 10.78 -10.47 -6.12
CA LEU A 96 11.91 -10.97 -6.89
C LEU A 96 12.79 -11.88 -6.01
N ASN A 97 12.93 -13.15 -6.38
CA ASN A 97 13.90 -14.05 -5.76
C ASN A 97 15.29 -13.79 -6.32
N GLY A 98 16.07 -12.96 -5.62
CA GLY A 98 17.39 -12.50 -6.07
C GLY A 98 18.57 -12.99 -5.20
N GLY A 99 18.32 -13.82 -4.19
CA GLY A 99 19.37 -14.29 -3.27
C GLY A 99 19.72 -13.26 -2.18
N PRO A 100 20.69 -13.57 -1.30
CA PRO A 100 20.86 -12.88 -0.02
C PRO A 100 21.63 -11.55 -0.14
N ALA A 101 21.85 -11.06 -1.36
CA ALA A 101 22.72 -9.91 -1.63
C ALA A 101 22.20 -8.60 -1.01
N PHE A 102 20.88 -8.40 -1.01
CA PHE A 102 20.25 -7.19 -0.45
C PHE A 102 19.33 -7.54 0.71
N LYS A 103 19.32 -6.67 1.73
CA LYS A 103 18.51 -6.82 2.93
C LYS A 103 17.58 -5.63 3.08
N HIS A 104 16.35 -5.90 3.47
CA HIS A 104 15.40 -4.88 3.84
C HIS A 104 15.83 -4.14 5.10
N ASN A 105 15.39 -2.88 5.18
CA ASN A 105 15.48 -2.04 6.36
C ASN A 105 14.26 -1.10 6.39
N GLU A 106 14.19 -0.27 7.42
CA GLU A 106 13.10 0.64 7.74
C GLU A 106 12.94 1.79 6.73
N ALA A 107 13.89 1.98 5.79
CA ALA A 107 13.78 3.01 4.75
C ALA A 107 12.60 2.76 3.80
N PHE A 108 12.12 1.52 3.71
CA PHE A 108 10.84 1.18 3.11
C PHE A 108 9.94 0.49 4.13
N SER A 109 8.66 0.87 4.16
CA SER A 109 7.63 0.14 4.91
C SER A 109 6.26 0.27 4.26
N PHE A 110 5.41 -0.73 4.47
CA PHE A 110 3.97 -0.59 4.24
C PHE A 110 3.30 -0.04 5.49
N GLN A 111 2.53 1.03 5.36
CA GLN A 111 1.64 1.47 6.44
C GLN A 111 0.22 1.00 6.14
N ILE A 112 -0.32 0.14 7.01
CA ILE A 112 -1.68 -0.39 6.95
C ILE A 112 -2.52 0.38 7.95
N ALA A 113 -3.47 1.16 7.43
CA ALA A 113 -4.48 1.81 8.24
C ALA A 113 -5.45 0.77 8.79
N THR A 114 -5.77 0.88 10.07
CA THR A 114 -6.74 0.01 10.75
C THR A 114 -7.84 0.82 11.41
N ASP A 115 -9.05 0.26 11.45
CA ASP A 115 -10.24 0.97 11.91
C ASP A 115 -10.53 0.75 13.39
N ASP A 116 -10.14 -0.39 13.95
CA ASP A 116 -10.34 -0.74 15.36
C ASP A 116 -9.20 -1.60 15.95
N GLN A 117 -9.32 -1.93 17.24
CA GLN A 117 -8.32 -2.73 17.94
C GLN A 117 -8.28 -4.18 17.46
N GLU A 118 -9.41 -4.77 17.06
CA GLU A 118 -9.46 -6.16 16.60
C GLU A 118 -8.67 -6.30 15.30
N GLU A 119 -8.86 -5.37 14.37
CA GLU A 119 -8.10 -5.32 13.12
C GLU A 119 -6.61 -5.05 13.37
N THR A 120 -6.29 -4.10 14.25
CA THR A 120 -4.91 -3.80 14.68
C THR A 120 -4.23 -5.06 15.20
N ASP A 121 -4.91 -5.78 16.10
CA ASP A 121 -4.43 -7.00 16.71
C ASP A 121 -4.25 -8.11 15.68
N ARG A 122 -5.25 -8.31 14.81
CA ARG A 122 -5.20 -9.33 13.76
C ARG A 122 -3.98 -9.17 12.87
N TYR A 123 -3.75 -7.97 12.32
CA TYR A 123 -2.64 -7.75 11.39
C TYR A 123 -1.28 -7.76 12.09
N TRP A 124 -1.17 -7.13 13.27
CA TRP A 124 0.07 -7.16 14.06
C TRP A 124 0.45 -8.59 14.42
N ASN A 125 -0.49 -9.35 14.99
CA ASN A 125 -0.24 -10.71 15.45
C ASN A 125 0.06 -11.64 14.28
N ALA A 126 -0.57 -11.44 13.11
CA ALA A 126 -0.28 -12.23 11.93
C ALA A 126 1.17 -12.02 11.44
N ILE A 127 1.61 -10.76 11.32
CA ILE A 127 2.98 -10.44 10.88
C ILE A 127 4.01 -10.96 11.90
N VAL A 128 3.86 -10.61 13.17
CA VAL A 128 4.81 -10.96 14.23
C VAL A 128 4.79 -12.46 14.51
N GLY A 129 3.61 -13.07 14.56
CA GLY A 129 3.41 -14.49 14.87
C GLY A 129 3.93 -15.45 13.80
N ASN A 130 4.09 -15.01 12.54
CA ASN A 130 4.66 -15.82 11.46
C ASN A 130 6.20 -15.77 11.42
N GLY A 131 6.87 -15.56 12.55
CA GLY A 131 8.33 -15.41 12.61
C GLY A 131 8.83 -13.99 12.33
N GLY A 132 7.95 -13.00 12.46
CA GLY A 132 8.29 -11.59 12.43
C GLY A 132 8.91 -11.08 13.73
N LYS A 133 9.06 -9.76 13.84
CA LYS A 133 9.61 -9.07 15.01
C LYS A 133 8.84 -7.81 15.32
N GLU A 134 8.57 -7.59 16.59
CA GLU A 134 8.02 -6.32 17.08
C GLU A 134 9.05 -5.20 16.97
N SER A 135 8.58 -3.98 16.73
CA SER A 135 9.32 -2.73 16.90
C SER A 135 8.45 -1.71 17.64
N ALA A 136 8.86 -0.45 17.68
CA ALA A 136 8.16 0.63 18.40
C ALA A 136 7.09 1.32 17.55
N CYS A 137 6.13 1.98 18.19
CA CYS A 137 5.19 2.93 17.59
C CYS A 137 4.38 2.36 16.41
N GLY A 138 3.90 1.12 16.51
CA GLY A 138 3.15 0.44 15.46
C GLY A 138 4.02 -0.21 14.38
N TRP A 139 5.35 -0.10 14.47
CA TRP A 139 6.27 -0.78 13.56
C TRP A 139 6.48 -2.25 13.92
N CYS A 140 6.58 -3.10 12.92
CA CYS A 140 7.03 -4.48 13.02
C CYS A 140 7.76 -4.90 11.73
N LYS A 141 8.40 -6.06 11.77
CA LYS A 141 8.99 -6.71 10.58
C LYS A 141 8.37 -8.08 10.38
N ASP A 142 8.15 -8.47 9.13
CA ASP A 142 7.75 -9.84 8.83
C ASP A 142 8.95 -10.81 8.80
N LYS A 143 8.69 -12.09 8.54
CA LYS A 143 9.74 -13.12 8.50
C LYS A 143 10.77 -12.96 7.39
N TRP A 144 10.47 -12.17 6.36
CA TRP A 144 11.38 -11.84 5.27
C TRP A 144 12.14 -10.52 5.52
N GLY A 145 11.81 -9.83 6.62
CA GLY A 145 12.49 -8.62 7.06
C GLY A 145 11.90 -7.32 6.49
N ILE A 146 10.78 -7.38 5.76
CA ILE A 146 10.08 -6.18 5.28
C ILE A 146 9.44 -5.48 6.48
N SER A 147 9.56 -4.15 6.52
CA SER A 147 8.98 -3.33 7.58
C SER A 147 7.51 -3.03 7.31
N TRP A 148 6.69 -3.10 8.36
CA TRP A 148 5.27 -2.81 8.34
C TRP A 148 4.94 -1.85 9.48
N GLN A 149 3.98 -0.97 9.26
CA GLN A 149 3.39 -0.09 10.26
C GLN A 149 1.89 -0.42 10.33
N ILE A 150 1.45 -1.02 11.43
CA ILE A 150 0.02 -1.26 11.67
C ILE A 150 -0.49 -0.09 12.51
N THR A 151 -1.16 0.84 11.82
CA THR A 151 -1.41 2.19 12.35
C THR A 151 -2.91 2.46 12.38
N PRO A 152 -3.54 2.49 13.57
CA PRO A 152 -4.94 2.86 13.69
C PRO A 152 -5.21 4.26 13.16
N ARG A 153 -6.33 4.46 12.46
CA ARG A 153 -6.73 5.79 11.95
C ARG A 153 -6.80 6.83 13.05
N VAL A 154 -7.24 6.45 14.23
CA VAL A 154 -7.29 7.33 15.41
C VAL A 154 -5.93 7.97 15.72
N LEU A 155 -4.82 7.26 15.52
CA LEU A 155 -3.47 7.79 15.75
C LEU A 155 -3.08 8.75 14.63
N THR A 156 -3.30 8.37 13.37
CA THR A 156 -3.02 9.24 12.21
C THR A 156 -3.81 10.55 12.29
N ASP A 157 -5.10 10.47 12.63
CA ASP A 157 -5.98 11.62 12.76
C ASP A 157 -5.54 12.55 13.91
N ALA A 158 -5.10 11.98 15.04
CA ALA A 158 -4.55 12.77 16.14
C ALA A 158 -3.30 13.55 15.72
N MET A 159 -2.38 12.88 15.00
CA MET A 159 -1.16 13.52 14.50
C MET A 159 -1.47 14.62 13.48
N ALA A 160 -2.48 14.40 12.62
CA ALA A 160 -2.92 15.37 11.62
C ALA A 160 -3.64 16.59 12.24
N ALA A 161 -4.37 16.40 13.35
CA ALA A 161 -5.03 17.49 14.07
C ALA A 161 -4.05 18.52 14.64
N GLY A 162 -2.83 18.09 14.98
CA GLY A 162 -1.78 18.96 15.51
C GLY A 162 -2.05 19.45 16.95
N GLY A 163 -1.27 20.44 17.39
CA GLY A 163 -1.44 21.08 18.70
C GLY A 163 -1.29 20.13 19.89
N ASP A 164 -2.00 20.43 20.97
CA ASP A 164 -1.92 19.69 22.22
C ASP A 164 -2.50 18.27 22.12
N GLU A 165 -3.50 18.05 21.26
CA GLU A 165 -4.07 16.72 20.99
C GLU A 165 -3.00 15.81 20.37
N ALA A 166 -2.34 16.26 19.30
CA ALA A 166 -1.26 15.52 18.67
C ALA A 166 -0.12 15.26 19.65
N LYS A 167 0.25 16.24 20.48
CA LYS A 167 1.31 16.08 21.48
C LYS A 167 0.98 14.97 22.48
N ARG A 168 -0.24 14.94 23.03
CA ARG A 168 -0.66 13.89 23.97
C ARG A 168 -0.68 12.51 23.32
N ALA A 169 -1.27 12.40 22.13
CA ALA A 169 -1.31 11.14 21.38
C ALA A 169 0.11 10.65 21.02
N PHE A 170 0.98 11.55 20.58
CA PHE A 170 2.38 11.25 20.28
C PHE A 170 3.12 10.75 21.52
N THR A 171 2.99 11.44 22.66
CA THR A 171 3.61 11.00 23.92
C THR A 171 3.13 9.62 24.34
N ALA A 172 1.82 9.34 24.25
CA ALA A 172 1.29 8.01 24.57
C ALA A 172 1.82 6.92 23.63
N MET A 173 1.92 7.21 22.33
CA MET A 173 2.43 6.28 21.30
C MET A 173 3.89 5.88 21.54
N MET A 174 4.75 6.77 22.04
CA MET A 174 6.19 6.54 22.15
C MET A 174 6.57 5.35 23.04
N ASP A 175 5.73 4.99 24.01
CA ASP A 175 5.94 3.85 24.89
C ASP A 175 5.33 2.54 24.35
N MET A 176 4.65 2.60 23.20
CA MET A 176 3.94 1.46 22.61
C MET A 176 4.81 0.71 21.60
N LYS A 177 4.58 -0.60 21.52
CA LYS A 177 4.97 -1.40 20.34
C LYS A 177 3.78 -1.54 19.41
N LYS A 178 2.88 -2.48 19.69
CA LYS A 178 1.54 -2.51 19.11
C LYS A 178 0.73 -1.34 19.67
N ILE A 179 0.00 -0.64 18.81
CA ILE A 179 -0.81 0.51 19.24
C ILE A 179 -2.06 0.02 19.98
N ASP A 180 -2.30 0.63 21.14
CA ASP A 180 -3.57 0.53 21.88
C ASP A 180 -4.47 1.69 21.46
N VAL A 181 -5.53 1.36 20.71
CA VAL A 181 -6.50 2.30 20.16
C VAL A 181 -7.18 3.09 21.28
N ALA A 182 -7.59 2.43 22.36
CA ALA A 182 -8.31 3.07 23.46
C ALA A 182 -7.41 4.04 24.25
N ALA A 183 -6.14 3.68 24.46
CA ALA A 183 -5.15 4.54 25.10
C ALA A 183 -4.85 5.79 24.26
N ILE A 184 -4.73 5.65 22.93
CA ILE A 184 -4.59 6.79 22.03
C ILE A 184 -5.84 7.68 22.08
N GLU A 185 -7.03 7.11 22.00
CA GLU A 185 -8.27 7.88 22.15
C GLU A 185 -8.37 8.63 23.48
N ALA A 186 -7.97 7.99 24.59
CA ALA A 186 -7.93 8.62 25.91
C ALA A 186 -6.94 9.80 25.92
N ALA A 187 -5.74 9.60 25.38
CA ALA A 187 -4.74 10.67 25.26
C ALA A 187 -5.25 11.84 24.41
N ARG A 188 -5.99 11.58 23.33
CA ARG A 188 -6.61 12.63 22.50
C ARG A 188 -7.60 13.48 23.30
N ARG A 189 -8.43 12.87 24.14
CA ARG A 189 -9.45 13.58 24.94
C ARG A 189 -8.87 14.46 26.06
N GLY A 190 -7.67 14.12 26.56
CA GLY A 190 -6.99 14.86 27.63
C GLY A 190 -7.24 14.28 29.01
#